data_AF-A0A1V4AVG9-F1
#
_entry.id   AF-A0A1V4AVG9-F1
#
_cell.length_a   1.000
_cell.length_b   1.000
_cell.length_c   1.000
_cell.angle_alpha   90.00
_cell.angle_beta   90.00
_cell.angle_gamma   90.00
#
_symmetry.space_group_name_H-M   'P 1'
#
loop_
_entity.id
_entity.type
_entity.pdbx_description
1 polymer ?
#
loop_
_entity_poly.entity_id
_entity_poly.type
_entity_poly.pdbx_seq_one_letter_code
_entity_poly.pdbx_strand_id
1 'polypeptide(L)'
;MNKIKFIRNKWFLVIFSFFYFGIFWGIFQLFYKREILLQHFSKSADPPDDVQVMMLYNKMIHTSPKPQDIHSYYSLGKILIKNKKRKEAIKVLNKVIKIKPDDQSVRLWLAIELYNKQRYREAEKHFVVLLKKKK
;
A
#
# COMPACT_ATOMS: atom_id res chain seq x y z
N MET A 1 -32.22 -30.27 35.37
CA MET A 1 -31.35 -30.36 34.17
C MET A 1 -30.79 -28.97 33.85
N ASN A 2 -29.50 -28.91 33.57
CA ASN A 2 -28.56 -27.77 33.66
C ASN A 2 -28.99 -26.45 32.98
N LYS A 3 -29.19 -25.40 33.79
CA LYS A 3 -29.09 -24.01 33.32
C LYS A 3 -27.61 -23.59 33.35
N ILE A 4 -27.08 -23.44 32.15
CA ILE A 4 -25.85 -22.75 31.74
C ILE A 4 -25.42 -21.69 32.78
N LYS A 5 -24.48 -22.05 33.67
CA LYS A 5 -23.75 -21.14 34.59
C LYS A 5 -22.37 -20.78 34.02
N PHE A 6 -22.25 -20.62 32.71
CA PHE A 6 -20.93 -20.54 32.06
C PHE A 6 -20.30 -19.12 32.07
N ILE A 7 -21.02 -18.06 32.46
CA ILE A 7 -20.56 -16.67 32.27
C ILE A 7 -20.64 -15.83 33.54
N ARG A 8 -20.20 -16.37 34.67
CA ARG A 8 -20.12 -15.61 35.93
C ARG A 8 -18.76 -15.71 36.60
N ASN A 9 -17.69 -15.40 35.86
CA ASN A 9 -16.39 -15.09 36.46
C ASN A 9 -15.80 -13.83 35.80
N LYS A 10 -15.78 -12.71 36.53
CA LYS A 10 -15.20 -11.43 36.07
C LYS A 10 -13.74 -11.58 35.64
N TRP A 11 -13.01 -12.54 36.22
CA TRP A 11 -11.61 -12.81 35.88
C TRP A 11 -11.44 -13.39 34.46
N PHE A 12 -12.43 -14.14 33.93
CA PHE A 12 -12.40 -14.65 32.55
C PHE A 12 -12.45 -13.50 31.54
N LEU A 13 -13.30 -12.49 31.76
CA LEU A 13 -13.36 -11.29 30.93
C LEU A 13 -12.06 -10.48 30.99
N VAL A 14 -11.40 -10.41 32.14
CA VAL A 14 -10.11 -9.73 32.30
C VAL A 14 -9.01 -10.44 31.50
N ILE A 15 -8.88 -11.77 31.62
CA ILE A 15 -7.90 -12.55 30.85
C ILE A 15 -8.17 -12.43 29.34
N PHE A 16 -9.44 -12.55 28.93
CA PHE A 16 -9.82 -12.38 27.52
C PHE A 16 -9.50 -10.96 27.03
N SER A 17 -9.71 -9.94 27.87
CA SER A 17 -9.38 -8.55 27.56
C SER A 17 -7.88 -8.34 27.38
N PHE A 18 -7.03 -8.91 28.23
CA PHE A 18 -5.57 -8.84 28.08
C PHE A 18 -5.08 -9.56 26.82
N PHE A 19 -5.67 -10.71 26.50
CA PHE A 19 -5.37 -11.44 25.26
C PHE A 19 -5.79 -10.64 24.02
N TYR A 20 -7.00 -10.06 24.04
CA TYR A 20 -7.50 -9.22 22.96
C TYR A 20 -6.65 -7.95 22.81
N PHE A 21 -6.20 -7.36 23.91
CA PHE A 21 -5.33 -6.19 23.90
C PHE A 21 -3.96 -6.52 23.29
N GLY A 22 -3.37 -7.68 23.62
CA GLY A 22 -2.10 -8.12 23.03
C GLY A 22 -2.20 -8.40 21.52
N ILE A 23 -3.27 -9.08 21.09
CA ILE A 23 -3.53 -9.34 19.66
C ILE A 23 -3.78 -8.03 18.91
N PHE A 24 -4.62 -7.16 19.47
CA PHE A 24 -4.90 -5.84 18.90
C PHE A 24 -3.62 -4.98 18.83
N TRP A 25 -2.80 -4.98 19.88
CA TRP A 25 -1.53 -4.26 19.94
C TRP A 25 -0.54 -4.76 18.89
N GLY A 26 -0.43 -6.09 18.71
CA GLY A 26 0.41 -6.68 17.67
C GLY A 26 -0.05 -6.32 16.26
N ILE A 27 -1.36 -6.40 15.99
CA ILE A 27 -1.94 -6.03 14.69
C ILE A 27 -1.72 -4.53 14.43
N PHE A 28 -2.00 -3.69 15.43
CA PHE A 28 -1.78 -2.25 15.41
C PHE A 28 -0.33 -1.93 15.05
N GLN A 29 0.65 -2.47 15.79
CA GLN A 29 2.06 -2.24 15.52
C GLN A 29 2.46 -2.63 14.08
N LEU A 30 1.87 -3.70 13.55
CA LEU A 30 2.16 -4.21 12.20
C LEU A 30 1.65 -3.28 11.08
N PHE A 31 0.53 -2.60 11.31
CA PHE A 31 -0.01 -1.56 10.42
C PHE A 31 0.82 -0.26 10.52
N TYR A 32 1.05 0.23 11.75
CA TYR A 32 1.78 1.48 11.98
C TYR A 32 3.23 1.40 11.53
N LYS A 33 3.88 0.24 11.68
CA LYS A 33 5.26 0.04 11.24
C LYS A 33 5.43 0.23 9.72
N ARG A 34 4.41 -0.10 8.90
CA ARG A 34 4.47 0.13 7.45
C ARG A 34 4.42 1.62 7.10
N GLU A 35 3.51 2.36 7.73
CA GLU A 35 3.34 3.81 7.50
C GLU A 35 4.57 4.61 7.92
N ILE A 36 5.16 4.30 9.09
CA ILE A 36 6.40 4.93 9.54
C ILE A 36 7.54 4.69 8.53
N LEU A 37 7.62 3.47 7.99
CA LEU A 37 8.65 3.11 7.00
C LEU A 37 8.46 3.88 5.68
N LEU A 38 7.22 4.01 5.20
CA LEU A 38 6.89 4.82 4.03
C LEU A 38 7.25 6.29 4.25
N GLN A 39 6.94 6.82 5.44
CA GLN A 39 7.25 8.21 5.79
C GLN A 39 8.77 8.44 5.88
N HIS A 40 9.51 7.48 6.44
CA HIS A 40 10.96 7.51 6.50
C HIS A 40 11.58 7.58 5.09
N PHE A 41 11.18 6.68 4.18
CA PHE A 41 11.65 6.69 2.78
C PHE A 41 11.17 7.90 1.97
N SER A 42 10.02 8.47 2.32
CA SER A 42 9.57 9.70 1.66
C SER A 42 10.40 10.91 2.08
N LYS A 43 10.89 10.94 3.32
CA LYS A 43 11.66 12.06 3.89
C LYS A 43 13.17 11.92 3.67
N SER A 44 13.68 10.70 3.49
CA SER A 44 15.09 10.48 3.18
C SER A 44 15.44 11.09 1.83
N ALA A 45 16.50 11.90 1.80
CA ALA A 45 17.06 12.43 0.56
C ALA A 45 17.82 11.33 -0.21
N ASP A 46 18.42 10.40 0.52
CA ASP A 46 19.15 9.28 -0.05
C ASP A 46 18.21 8.19 -0.59
N PRO A 47 18.62 7.50 -1.67
CA PRO A 47 17.87 6.36 -2.19
C PRO A 47 17.71 5.31 -1.09
N PRO A 48 16.48 4.87 -0.81
CA PRO A 48 16.23 3.94 0.28
C PRO A 48 16.88 2.58 0.00
N ASP A 49 17.36 1.92 1.06
CA ASP A 49 17.99 0.61 1.00
C ASP A 49 17.13 -0.39 0.20
N ASP A 50 17.73 -0.98 -0.84
CA ASP A 50 17.04 -1.84 -1.79
C ASP A 50 16.35 -3.03 -1.11
N VAL A 51 17.01 -3.58 -0.09
CA VAL A 51 16.49 -4.74 0.66
C VAL A 51 15.17 -4.38 1.34
N GLN A 52 15.12 -3.23 2.00
CA GLN A 52 13.94 -2.79 2.74
C GLN A 52 12.80 -2.40 1.80
N VAL A 53 13.11 -1.73 0.67
CA VAL A 53 12.13 -1.38 -0.35
C VAL A 53 11.49 -2.64 -0.93
N MET A 54 12.29 -3.64 -1.27
CA MET A 54 11.79 -4.91 -1.82
C MET A 54 11.03 -5.73 -0.78
N MET A 55 11.45 -5.72 0.49
CA MET A 55 10.70 -6.34 1.59
C MET A 55 9.30 -5.70 1.74
N LEU A 56 9.24 -4.36 1.72
CA LEU A 56 7.96 -3.63 1.77
C LEU A 56 7.09 -3.93 0.55
N TYR A 57 7.67 -3.95 -0.65
CA TYR A 57 6.97 -4.30 -1.87
C TYR A 57 6.37 -5.71 -1.81
N ASN A 58 7.15 -6.72 -1.41
CA ASN A 58 6.68 -8.10 -1.27
C ASN A 58 5.53 -8.19 -0.26
N LYS A 59 5.63 -7.47 0.86
CA LYS A 59 4.56 -7.44 1.87
C LYS A 59 3.27 -6.78 1.38
N MET A 60 3.36 -5.85 0.43
CA MET A 60 2.21 -5.09 -0.10
C MET A 60 1.63 -5.72 -1.36
N ILE A 61 2.43 -6.43 -2.16
CA ILE A 61 1.98 -7.02 -3.43
C ILE A 61 1.04 -8.21 -3.21
N HIS A 62 1.22 -8.95 -2.13
CA HIS A 62 0.31 -10.04 -1.75
C HIS A 62 -1.00 -9.54 -1.12
N THR A 63 -1.07 -8.26 -0.74
CA THR A 63 -2.29 -7.65 -0.21
C THR A 63 -3.05 -6.94 -1.35
N SER A 64 -4.36 -7.10 -1.37
CA SER A 64 -5.24 -6.33 -2.26
C SER A 64 -5.44 -4.93 -1.64
N PRO A 65 -5.09 -3.85 -2.36
CA PRO A 65 -5.26 -2.50 -1.83
C PRO A 65 -6.74 -2.22 -1.57
N LYS A 66 -7.07 -1.72 -0.39
CA LYS A 66 -8.38 -1.13 -0.12
C LYS A 66 -8.37 0.35 -0.54
N PRO A 67 -9.54 0.98 -0.75
CA PRO A 67 -9.61 2.40 -1.12
C PRO A 67 -8.84 3.35 -0.17
N GLN A 68 -8.83 3.02 1.12
CA GLN A 68 -8.09 3.75 2.17
C GLN A 68 -6.55 3.61 2.05
N ASP A 69 -6.05 2.50 1.51
CA ASP A 69 -4.61 2.21 1.45
C ASP A 69 -3.96 2.80 0.19
N ILE A 70 -4.74 3.38 -0.72
CA ILE A 70 -4.27 3.85 -2.02
C ILE A 70 -3.11 4.83 -1.89
N HIS A 71 -3.14 5.72 -0.90
CA HIS A 71 -2.06 6.67 -0.67
C HIS A 71 -0.74 5.96 -0.33
N SER A 72 -0.79 4.88 0.44
CA SER A 72 0.38 4.07 0.83
C SER A 72 0.93 3.30 -0.38
N TYR A 73 0.06 2.75 -1.23
CA TYR A 73 0.48 2.11 -2.48
C TYR A 73 1.05 3.12 -3.49
N TYR A 74 0.49 4.33 -3.57
CA TYR A 74 1.05 5.39 -4.41
C TYR A 74 2.44 5.84 -3.93
N SER A 75 2.60 6.03 -2.61
CA SER A 75 3.90 6.33 -2.00
C SER A 75 4.93 5.25 -2.27
N LEU A 76 4.54 3.97 -2.15
CA LEU A 76 5.39 2.83 -2.51
C LEU A 76 5.80 2.89 -4.00
N GLY A 77 4.87 3.22 -4.91
CA GLY A 77 5.17 3.41 -6.32
C GLY A 77 6.26 4.46 -6.55
N LYS A 78 6.15 5.63 -5.90
CA LYS A 78 7.17 6.68 -5.97
C LYS A 78 8.53 6.24 -5.42
N ILE A 79 8.53 5.53 -4.29
CA ILE A 79 9.75 4.98 -3.68
C ILE A 79 10.44 4.00 -4.64
N LEU A 80 9.68 3.11 -5.27
CA LEU A 80 10.20 2.16 -6.26
C LEU A 80 10.80 2.86 -7.48
N ILE A 81 10.18 3.94 -7.96
CA ILE A 81 10.73 4.74 -9.06
C ILE A 81 12.06 5.40 -8.65
N LYS A 82 12.11 6.02 -7.46
CA LYS A 82 13.35 6.59 -6.90
C LYS A 82 14.46 5.55 -6.78
N ASN A 83 14.11 4.33 -6.37
CA ASN A 83 15.03 3.21 -6.24
C ASN A 83 15.28 2.45 -7.57
N LYS A 84 14.95 3.06 -8.73
CA LYS A 84 15.14 2.48 -10.08
C LYS A 84 14.41 1.14 -10.34
N LYS A 85 13.56 0.68 -9.44
CA LYS A 85 12.70 -0.52 -9.54
C LYS A 85 11.42 -0.22 -10.33
N ARG A 86 11.63 0.21 -11.58
CA ARG A 86 10.54 0.68 -12.47
C ARG A 86 9.52 -0.41 -12.81
N LYS A 87 9.94 -1.68 -12.90
CA LYS A 87 9.04 -2.80 -13.24
C LYS A 87 8.01 -3.04 -12.11
N GLU A 88 8.48 -3.00 -10.88
CA GLU A 88 7.72 -3.13 -9.65
C GLU A 88 6.81 -1.94 -9.45
N ALA A 89 7.31 -0.72 -9.70
CA ALA A 89 6.51 0.50 -9.66
C ALA A 89 5.28 0.43 -10.59
N ILE A 90 5.46 -0.02 -11.84
CA ILE A 90 4.36 -0.21 -12.79
C ILE A 90 3.30 -1.18 -12.24
N LYS A 91 3.71 -2.28 -11.60
CA LYS A 91 2.77 -3.25 -11.00
C LYS A 91 1.95 -2.60 -9.88
N VAL A 92 2.60 -1.81 -9.01
CA VAL A 92 1.94 -1.11 -7.90
C VAL A 92 0.98 -0.05 -8.43
N LEU A 93 1.42 0.81 -9.35
CA LEU A 93 0.59 1.87 -9.96
C LEU A 93 -0.60 1.29 -10.72
N ASN A 94 -0.44 0.15 -11.40
CA ASN A 94 -1.55 -0.55 -12.04
C ASN A 94 -2.63 -1.05 -11.05
N LYS A 95 -2.26 -1.41 -9.82
CA LYS A 95 -3.24 -1.72 -8.77
C LYS A 95 -3.96 -0.46 -8.30
N VAL A 96 -3.23 0.64 -8.14
CA VAL A 96 -3.80 1.92 -7.68
C VAL A 96 -4.82 2.45 -8.69
N ILE A 97 -4.48 2.49 -9.98
CA ILE A 97 -5.34 3.05 -11.02
C ILE A 97 -6.62 2.23 -11.24
N LYS A 98 -6.64 0.95 -10.87
CA LYS A 98 -7.86 0.13 -10.92
C LYS A 98 -8.90 0.54 -9.88
N ILE A 99 -8.45 1.09 -8.75
CA ILE A 99 -9.35 1.50 -7.65
C ILE A 99 -9.68 2.99 -7.79
N LYS A 100 -8.69 3.82 -8.14
CA LYS A 100 -8.89 5.24 -8.47
C LYS A 100 -8.53 5.51 -9.92
N PRO A 101 -9.42 5.17 -10.88
CA PRO A 101 -9.16 5.39 -12.30
C PRO A 101 -9.04 6.87 -12.67
N ASP A 102 -9.62 7.75 -11.86
CA ASP A 102 -9.66 9.19 -12.08
C ASP A 102 -8.43 9.94 -11.57
N ASP A 103 -7.54 9.27 -10.83
CA ASP A 103 -6.32 9.89 -10.32
C ASP A 103 -5.34 10.21 -11.46
N GLN A 104 -5.30 11.49 -11.83
CA GLN A 104 -4.43 11.99 -12.89
C GLN A 104 -2.95 11.83 -12.55
N SER A 105 -2.57 11.96 -11.27
CA SER A 105 -1.18 11.82 -10.85
C SER A 105 -0.71 10.39 -11.08
N VAL A 106 -1.45 9.40 -10.57
CA VAL A 106 -1.12 7.98 -10.76
C VAL A 106 -1.05 7.62 -12.24
N ARG A 107 -2.02 8.10 -13.03
CA ARG A 107 -2.07 7.85 -14.46
C ARG A 107 -0.87 8.43 -15.21
N LEU A 108 -0.42 9.63 -14.84
CA LEU A 108 0.76 10.26 -15.42
C LEU A 108 2.03 9.47 -15.10
N TRP A 109 2.24 9.11 -13.83
CA TRP A 109 3.40 8.30 -13.43
C TRP A 109 3.42 6.95 -14.14
N LEU A 110 2.26 6.29 -14.25
CA LEU A 110 2.15 5.02 -14.97
C LEU A 110 2.50 5.18 -16.46
N ALA A 111 1.99 6.23 -17.12
CA ALA A 111 2.27 6.50 -18.53
C ALA A 111 3.77 6.75 -18.77
N ILE A 112 4.41 7.55 -17.91
CA ILE A 112 5.85 7.84 -17.97
C ILE A 112 6.66 6.55 -17.77
N GLU A 113 6.34 5.75 -16.77
CA GLU A 113 7.07 4.50 -16.53
C GLU A 113 6.88 3.46 -17.65
N LEU A 114 5.68 3.39 -18.26
CA LEU A 114 5.43 2.56 -19.44
C LEU A 114 6.22 3.05 -20.65
N TYR A 115 6.29 4.36 -20.86
CA TYR A 115 7.11 4.98 -21.91
C TYR A 115 8.60 4.64 -21.72
N ASN A 116 9.12 4.78 -20.50
CA ASN A 116 10.50 4.43 -20.15
C ASN A 116 10.80 2.94 -20.31
N LYS A 117 9.77 2.07 -20.30
CA LYS A 117 9.87 0.64 -20.62
C LYS A 117 9.63 0.32 -22.10
N GLN A 118 9.58 1.33 -22.96
CA GLN A 118 9.31 1.22 -24.39
C GLN A 118 7.93 0.61 -24.73
N ARG A 119 7.00 0.62 -23.78
CA ARG A 119 5.61 0.15 -23.96
C ARG A 119 4.75 1.30 -24.46
N TYR A 120 5.12 1.86 -25.61
CA TYR A 120 4.56 3.12 -26.12
C TYR A 120 3.04 3.05 -26.34
N ARG A 121 2.52 1.94 -26.89
CA ARG A 121 1.08 1.76 -27.13
C ARG A 121 0.24 1.81 -25.84
N GLU A 122 0.79 1.34 -24.73
CA GLU A 122 0.08 1.38 -23.45
C GLU A 122 0.19 2.75 -22.80
N ALA A 123 1.37 3.38 -22.88
CA ALA A 123 1.59 4.74 -22.41
C ALA A 123 0.65 5.74 -23.11
N GLU A 124 0.51 5.64 -24.43
CA GLU A 124 -0.38 6.47 -25.25
C GLU A 124 -1.82 6.43 -24.76
N LYS A 125 -2.38 5.25 -24.49
CA LYS A 125 -3.74 5.10 -23.95
C LYS A 125 -3.93 5.92 -22.66
N HIS A 126 -2.93 5.93 -21.79
CA HIS A 126 -2.99 6.71 -20.55
C HIS A 126 -2.84 8.22 -20.82
N PHE A 127 -1.95 8.63 -21.72
CA PHE A 127 -1.78 10.03 -22.11
C PHE A 127 -3.02 10.62 -22.76
N VAL A 128 -3.67 9.89 -23.68
CA VAL A 128 -4.91 10.34 -24.33
C VAL A 128 -6.00 10.63 -23.30
N VAL A 129 -6.16 9.76 -22.29
CA VAL A 129 -7.15 9.98 -21.22
C VAL A 129 -6.81 11.23 -20.39
N LEU A 130 -5.53 11.48 -20.11
CA LEU A 130 -5.10 12.68 -19.39
C LEU A 130 -5.37 13.97 -20.18
N LEU A 131 -5.07 13.96 -21.48
CA LEU A 131 -5.28 15.12 -22.35
C LEU A 131 -6.77 15.41 -22.58
N LYS A 132 -7.60 14.37 -22.68
CA LYS A 132 -9.06 14.52 -22.86
C LYS A 132 -9.75 15.15 -21.65
N LYS A 133 -9.24 14.92 -20.44
CA LYS A 133 -9.82 15.47 -19.19
C LYS A 133 -9.47 16.93 -18.91
N LYS A 134 -8.54 17.54 -19.67
CA LYS A 134 -8.06 18.91 -19.44
C LYS A 134 -8.96 20.03 -20.03
N LYS A 135 -10.25 19.75 -20.22
CA LYS A 135 -11.24 20.74 -20.69
C LYS A 135 -12.12 21.21 -19.57
#